data_AF-A0A068SD54-F1
#
_entry.id   AF-A0A068SD54-F1
#
_cell.length_a   1.000
_cell.length_b   1.000
_cell.length_c   1.000
_cell.angle_alpha   90.00
_cell.angle_beta   90.00
_cell.angle_gamma   90.00
#
_symmetry.space_group_name_H-M   'P 1'
#
loop_
_entity.id
_entity.type
_entity.pdbx_description
1 polymer ?
#
loop_
_entity_poly.entity_id
_entity_poly.type
_entity_poly.pdbx_seq_one_letter_code
_entity_poly.pdbx_strand_id
1 'polypeptide(L)'
;MSGSNPTSARPSPTLPTDTKDTIMDTSPLTFRKEDFSFMRDFHQIIELMLNGNNQEEIGKAVAQMDERFEHARRTLQELPGLQYVKEEQEAILERETAVLDTKKRQLKKYMELSPFKSTLEDI
;
A
#
# COMPACT_ATOMS: atom_id res chain seq x y z
N MET A 1 36.72 -52.23 7.63
CA MET A 1 35.31 -52.32 7.20
C MET A 1 34.46 -51.54 8.18
N SER A 2 33.64 -50.64 7.63
CA SER A 2 32.41 -50.03 8.15
C SER A 2 32.25 -49.77 9.65
N GLY A 3 32.22 -48.48 10.00
CA GLY A 3 31.61 -47.96 11.22
C GLY A 3 31.02 -46.58 10.92
N SER A 4 29.80 -46.53 10.40
CA SER A 4 29.05 -45.31 10.09
C SER A 4 28.32 -44.80 11.32
N ASN A 5 28.69 -43.62 11.83
CA ASN A 5 27.89 -42.87 12.79
C ASN A 5 26.93 -41.93 12.03
N PRO A 6 25.63 -41.91 12.36
CA PRO A 6 24.71 -40.91 11.84
C PRO A 6 24.74 -39.66 12.72
N THR A 7 25.30 -38.56 12.22
CA THR A 7 25.20 -37.25 12.86
C THR A 7 23.79 -36.69 12.66
N SER A 8 23.02 -36.70 13.74
CA SER A 8 21.78 -35.95 13.92
C SER A 8 22.08 -34.47 14.15
N ALA A 9 21.58 -33.57 13.29
CA ALA A 9 21.33 -32.14 13.57
C ALA A 9 20.68 -31.48 12.34
N ARG A 10 19.34 -31.38 12.30
CA ARG A 10 18.49 -30.20 12.60
C ARG A 10 17.85 -29.68 11.29
N PRO A 11 16.52 -29.80 11.11
CA PRO A 11 15.85 -29.21 9.95
C PRO A 11 15.90 -27.68 10.04
N SER A 12 16.29 -27.04 8.94
CA SER A 12 16.21 -25.59 8.75
C SER A 12 14.77 -25.11 8.96
N PRO A 13 14.55 -23.95 9.61
CA PRO A 13 13.21 -23.39 9.71
C PRO A 13 12.77 -22.92 8.31
N THR A 14 11.79 -23.62 7.75
CA THR A 14 11.09 -23.22 6.53
C THR A 14 10.31 -21.95 6.83
N LEU A 15 10.68 -20.83 6.20
CA LEU A 15 9.86 -19.63 6.15
C LEU A 15 8.54 -20.00 5.45
N PRO A 16 7.36 -19.63 5.98
CA PRO A 16 6.13 -19.72 5.18
C PRO A 16 6.25 -18.72 4.02
N THR A 17 6.54 -19.23 2.82
CA THR A 17 6.34 -18.56 1.54
C THR A 17 4.85 -18.50 1.25
N ASP A 18 4.18 -17.48 1.77
CA ASP A 18 2.88 -17.05 1.26
C ASP A 18 2.66 -15.56 1.51
N THR A 19 3.71 -14.76 1.29
CA THR A 19 3.50 -13.33 1.05
C THR A 19 3.31 -13.21 -0.45
N LYS A 20 2.06 -13.08 -0.89
CA LYS A 20 1.76 -12.51 -2.20
C LYS A 20 2.56 -11.21 -2.28
N ASP A 21 3.60 -11.21 -3.09
CA ASP A 21 4.30 -10.00 -3.52
C ASP A 21 3.29 -9.16 -4.31
N THR A 22 2.45 -8.42 -3.59
CA THR A 22 1.71 -7.31 -4.15
C THR A 22 2.76 -6.29 -4.53
N ILE A 23 3.14 -6.32 -5.82
CA ILE A 23 3.92 -5.28 -6.47
C ILE A 23 3.24 -3.97 -6.10
N MET A 24 3.86 -3.22 -5.17
CA MET A 24 3.37 -1.90 -4.80
C MET A 24 3.61 -1.02 -6.03
N ASP A 25 2.54 -0.71 -6.75
CA ASP A 25 2.55 0.46 -7.62
C ASP A 25 2.89 1.65 -6.72
N THR A 26 4.10 2.19 -6.90
CA THR A 26 4.64 3.28 -6.08
C THR A 26 4.22 4.65 -6.61
N SER A 27 3.37 4.68 -7.65
CA SER A 27 2.73 5.91 -8.06
C SER A 27 1.88 6.46 -6.90
N PRO A 28 2.05 7.73 -6.51
CA PRO A 28 1.28 8.31 -5.43
C PRO A 28 -0.20 8.33 -5.85
N LEU A 29 -1.01 7.47 -5.22
CA LEU A 29 -2.46 7.54 -5.31
C LEU A 29 -2.89 8.84 -4.62
N THR A 30 -3.00 9.92 -5.40
CA THR A 30 -3.47 11.22 -4.92
C THR A 30 -4.98 11.20 -4.78
N PHE A 31 -5.46 11.07 -3.55
CA PHE A 31 -6.87 11.29 -3.23
C PHE A 31 -7.11 12.71 -2.77
N ARG A 32 -8.26 13.24 -3.14
CA ARG A 32 -8.73 14.54 -2.68
C ARG A 32 -9.77 14.32 -1.59
N LYS A 33 -9.77 15.16 -0.56
CA LYS A 33 -10.76 15.07 0.54
C LYS A 33 -12.19 15.17 -0.01
N GLU A 34 -12.33 15.92 -1.09
CA GLU A 34 -13.55 16.16 -1.84
C GLU A 34 -14.15 14.85 -2.40
N ASP A 35 -13.34 13.84 -2.68
CA ASP A 35 -13.78 12.53 -3.20
C ASP A 35 -14.60 11.76 -2.15
N PHE A 36 -14.41 12.07 -0.87
CA PHE A 36 -15.11 11.49 0.28
C PHE A 36 -16.11 12.44 0.94
N SER A 37 -16.39 13.58 0.31
CA SER A 37 -17.35 14.58 0.79
C SER A 37 -18.66 14.50 0.00
N PHE A 38 -19.72 14.05 0.67
CA PHE A 38 -21.06 13.85 0.07
C PHE A 38 -22.11 14.85 0.55
N MET A 39 -21.78 15.69 1.53
CA MET A 39 -22.73 16.62 2.16
C MET A 39 -23.39 17.58 1.16
N ARG A 40 -22.63 18.02 0.15
CA ARG A 40 -23.14 18.91 -0.90
C ARG A 40 -24.19 18.20 -1.76
N ASP A 41 -23.96 16.94 -2.11
CA ASP A 41 -24.87 16.19 -2.98
C ASP A 41 -26.14 15.80 -2.22
N PHE A 42 -26.01 15.47 -0.93
CA PHE A 42 -27.16 15.32 -0.02
C PHE A 42 -27.99 16.60 0.08
N HIS A 43 -27.35 17.76 0.25
CA HIS A 43 -28.07 19.03 0.33
C HIS A 43 -28.81 19.34 -0.98
N GLN A 44 -28.18 19.07 -2.13
CA GLN A 44 -28.80 19.25 -3.44
C GLN A 44 -30.03 18.33 -3.63
N ILE A 45 -29.96 17.07 -3.19
CA ILE A 45 -31.10 16.15 -3.24
C ILE A 45 -32.25 16.67 -2.36
N ILE A 46 -31.94 17.14 -1.14
CA ILE A 46 -32.94 17.71 -0.23
C ILE A 46 -33.61 18.95 -0.83
N GLU A 47 -32.84 19.85 -1.44
CA GLU A 47 -33.37 21.03 -2.14
C GLU A 47 -34.30 20.62 -3.29
N LEU A 48 -33.91 19.64 -4.10
CA LEU A 48 -34.74 19.11 -5.20
C LEU A 48 -36.04 18.49 -4.68
N MET A 49 -36.00 17.81 -3.53
CA MET A 49 -37.19 17.25 -2.87
C MET A 49 -38.11 18.34 -2.32
N LEU A 50 -37.56 19.39 -1.70
CA LEU A 50 -38.33 20.49 -1.12
C LEU A 50 -38.96 21.39 -2.19
N ASN A 51 -38.29 21.57 -3.32
CA ASN A 51 -38.77 22.38 -4.44
C ASN A 51 -39.80 21.63 -5.32
N GLY A 52 -40.04 20.35 -5.03
CA GLY A 52 -41.28 19.64 -5.37
C GLY A 52 -41.52 19.29 -6.84
N ASN A 53 -40.55 19.43 -7.75
CA ASN A 53 -40.89 19.44 -9.19
C ASN A 53 -40.09 18.58 -10.16
N ASN A 54 -39.17 17.71 -9.74
CA ASN A 54 -38.50 16.81 -10.70
C ASN A 54 -38.10 15.47 -10.06
N GLN A 55 -39.05 14.54 -9.94
CA GLN A 55 -38.77 13.16 -9.49
C GLN A 55 -37.67 12.48 -10.32
N GLU A 56 -37.59 12.80 -11.62
CA GLU A 56 -36.52 12.34 -12.49
C GLU A 56 -35.15 12.93 -12.12
N GLU A 57 -35.06 14.22 -11.80
CA GLU A 57 -33.80 14.85 -11.38
C GLU A 57 -33.36 14.37 -9.99
N ILE A 58 -34.30 14.15 -9.07
CA ILE A 58 -34.02 13.53 -7.78
C ILE A 58 -33.44 12.13 -8.00
N GLY A 59 -34.07 11.31 -8.85
CA GLY A 59 -33.57 9.98 -9.19
C GLY A 59 -32.16 10.01 -9.79
N LYS A 60 -31.89 10.96 -10.69
CA LYS A 60 -30.55 11.16 -11.27
C LYS A 60 -29.53 11.60 -10.23
N ALA A 61 -29.86 12.54 -9.35
CA ALA A 61 -28.97 13.03 -8.30
C ALA A 61 -28.63 11.94 -7.28
N VAL A 62 -29.62 11.12 -6.89
CA VAL A 62 -29.41 9.96 -6.02
C VAL A 62 -28.52 8.91 -6.71
N ALA A 63 -28.79 8.56 -7.98
CA ALA A 63 -27.98 7.59 -8.71
C ALA A 63 -26.51 8.04 -8.86
N GLN A 64 -26.27 9.32 -9.12
CA GLN A 64 -24.93 9.90 -9.18
C GLN A 64 -24.22 9.86 -7.82
N MET A 65 -24.95 10.12 -6.74
CA MET A 65 -24.41 10.03 -5.39
C MET A 65 -24.02 8.58 -5.04
N ASP A 66 -24.86 7.60 -5.38
CA ASP A 66 -24.58 6.19 -5.17
C ASP A 66 -23.36 5.72 -5.97
N GLU A 67 -23.24 6.15 -7.23
CA GLU A 67 -22.06 5.84 -8.07
C GLU A 67 -20.77 6.41 -7.44
N ARG A 68 -20.81 7.66 -6.97
CA ARG A 68 -19.67 8.27 -6.28
C ARG A 68 -19.35 7.58 -4.95
N PHE A 69 -20.36 7.14 -4.22
CA PHE A 69 -20.18 6.41 -2.97
C PHE A 69 -19.53 5.05 -3.22
N GLU A 70 -19.98 4.31 -4.23
CA GLU A 70 -19.37 3.06 -4.65
C GLU A 70 -17.93 3.25 -5.14
N HIS A 71 -17.67 4.32 -5.88
CA HIS A 71 -16.30 4.67 -6.28
C HIS A 71 -15.41 4.90 -5.05
N ALA A 72 -15.83 5.76 -4.12
CA ALA A 72 -15.10 6.01 -2.88
C ALA A 72 -14.88 4.73 -2.05
N ARG A 73 -15.88 3.84 -2.00
CA ARG A 73 -15.77 2.54 -1.32
C ARG A 73 -14.70 1.65 -1.95
N ARG A 74 -14.68 1.52 -3.29
CA ARG A 74 -13.65 0.76 -4.00
C ARG A 74 -12.26 1.35 -3.77
N THR A 75 -12.16 2.68 -3.84
CA THR A 75 -10.93 3.41 -3.56
C THR A 75 -10.41 3.10 -2.16
N LEU A 76 -11.27 3.12 -1.14
CA LEU A 76 -10.88 2.73 0.22
C LEU A 76 -10.41 1.28 0.30
N GLN A 77 -11.10 0.35 -0.37
CA GLN A 77 -10.73 -1.08 -0.38
C GLN A 77 -9.39 -1.36 -1.05
N GLU A 78 -9.00 -0.53 -2.01
CA GLU A 78 -7.72 -0.62 -2.71
C GLU A 78 -6.57 0.07 -1.96
N LEU A 79 -6.84 0.74 -0.83
CA LEU A 79 -5.80 1.42 -0.06
C LEU A 79 -4.79 0.41 0.51
N PRO A 80 -3.50 0.52 0.15
CA PRO A 80 -2.48 -0.33 0.72
C PRO A 80 -2.34 -0.06 2.21
N GLY A 81 -2.36 -1.12 3.01
CA GLY A 81 -2.17 -1.04 4.46
C GLY A 81 -3.44 -0.76 5.27
N LEU A 82 -4.63 -0.71 4.63
CA LEU A 82 -5.91 -0.61 5.35
C LEU A 82 -6.11 -1.76 6.36
N GLN A 83 -5.52 -2.92 6.09
CA GLN A 83 -5.59 -4.10 6.97
C GLN A 83 -4.83 -3.92 8.30
N TYR A 84 -3.94 -2.93 8.39
CA TYR A 84 -3.11 -2.70 9.55
C TYR A 84 -3.66 -1.55 10.39
N VAL A 85 -3.64 -1.72 11.72
CA VAL A 85 -3.88 -0.59 12.63
C VAL A 85 -2.66 0.34 12.63
N LYS A 86 -2.84 1.57 13.11
CA LYS A 86 -1.80 2.60 13.10
C LYS A 86 -0.48 2.11 13.71
N GLU A 87 -0.55 1.47 14.86
CA GLU A 87 0.62 0.98 15.60
C GLU A 87 1.38 -0.10 14.81
N GLU A 88 0.66 -0.95 14.07
CA GLU A 88 1.27 -1.96 13.19
C GLU A 88 1.93 -1.31 11.98
N GLN A 89 1.31 -0.29 11.38
CA GLN A 89 1.91 0.45 10.27
C GLN A 89 3.21 1.14 10.70
N GLU A 90 3.22 1.76 11.89
CA GLU A 90 4.42 2.40 12.45
C GLU A 90 5.51 1.37 12.74
N ALA A 91 5.17 0.19 13.28
CA ALA A 91 6.13 -0.89 13.52
C ALA A 91 6.72 -1.47 12.22
N ILE A 92 5.89 -1.63 11.17
CA ILE A 92 6.36 -2.04 9.85
C ILE A 92 7.31 -0.98 9.28
N LEU A 93 6.93 0.30 9.36
CA LEU A 93 7.76 1.40 8.87
C LEU A 93 9.13 1.44 9.55
N GLU A 94 9.18 1.30 10.89
CA GLU A 94 10.42 1.26 11.64
C GLU A 94 11.32 0.08 11.20
N ARG A 95 10.73 -1.12 11.12
CA ARG A 95 11.43 -2.34 10.70
C ARG A 95 12.00 -2.20 9.29
N GLU A 96 11.19 -1.78 8.32
CA GLU A 96 11.61 -1.65 6.92
C GLU A 96 12.66 -0.55 6.76
N THR A 97 12.56 0.54 7.52
CA THR A 97 13.59 1.59 7.54
C THR A 97 14.93 1.04 8.03
N ALA A 98 14.94 0.24 9.10
CA ALA A 98 16.17 -0.38 9.61
C ALA A 98 16.80 -1.37 8.60
N VAL A 99 15.97 -2.12 7.87
CA VAL A 99 16.42 -3.00 6.78
C VAL A 99 17.04 -2.16 5.67
N LEU A 100 16.35 -1.11 5.22
CA LEU A 100 16.82 -0.22 4.17
C LEU A 100 18.17 0.41 4.52
N ASP A 101 18.34 0.91 5.74
CA ASP A 101 19.61 1.49 6.19
C ASP A 101 20.75 0.48 6.23
N THR A 102 20.43 -0.77 6.59
CA THR A 102 21.41 -1.86 6.52
C THR A 102 21.81 -2.16 5.07
N LYS A 103 20.84 -2.21 4.15
CA LYS A 103 21.10 -2.41 2.71
C LYS A 103 21.89 -1.25 2.10
N LYS A 104 21.59 -0.01 2.47
CA LYS A 104 22.35 1.19 2.07
C LYS A 104 23.82 1.10 2.51
N ARG A 105 24.07 0.70 3.76
CA ARG A 105 25.44 0.50 4.27
C ARG A 105 26.17 -0.62 3.53
N GLN A 106 25.50 -1.73 3.26
CA GLN A 106 26.07 -2.84 2.46
C GLN A 106 26.41 -2.39 1.04
N LEU A 107 25.50 -1.67 0.39
CA LEU A 107 25.71 -1.13 -0.95
C LEU A 107 26.90 -0.18 -0.98
N LYS A 108 26.98 0.76 -0.01
CA LYS A 108 28.12 1.67 0.10
C LYS A 108 29.44 0.91 0.20
N LYS A 109 29.49 -0.13 1.05
CA LYS A 109 30.67 -0.98 1.19
C LYS A 109 31.03 -1.70 -0.11
N TYR A 110 30.05 -2.17 -0.88
CA TYR A 110 30.30 -2.81 -2.18
C TYR A 110 30.78 -1.83 -3.25
N MET A 111 30.29 -0.59 -3.24
CA MET A 111 30.77 0.47 -4.12
C MET A 111 32.24 0.85 -3.84
N GLU A 112 32.71 0.66 -2.62
CA GLU A 112 34.11 0.89 -2.23
C GLU A 112 35.07 -0.24 -2.68
N LEU A 113 34.56 -1.37 -3.19
CA LEU A 113 35.37 -2.47 -3.72
C LEU A 113 35.68 -2.27 -5.22
N SER A 114 36.89 -2.62 -5.65
CA SER A 114 37.21 -2.70 -7.09
C SER A 114 36.41 -3.82 -7.75
N PRO A 115 35.87 -3.65 -8.98
CA PRO A 115 36.13 -2.57 -9.95
C PRO A 115 35.23 -1.33 -9.81
N PHE A 116 34.33 -1.28 -8.82
CA PHE A 116 33.37 -0.19 -8.67
C PHE A 116 34.00 1.12 -8.16
N LYS A 117 35.17 1.04 -7.53
CA LYS A 117 35.93 2.19 -7.02
C LYS A 117 36.57 3.05 -8.13
N SER A 118 36.80 2.51 -9.34
CA SER A 118 37.60 3.16 -10.39
C SER A 118 36.79 3.94 -11.44
N THR A 119 35.51 4.23 -11.21
CA THR A 119 34.66 4.96 -12.18
C THR A 119 34.30 6.38 -11.76
N LEU A 120 34.79 6.86 -10.60
CA LEU A 120 34.50 8.20 -10.06
C LEU A 120 35.69 9.17 -10.15
N GLU A 121 36.88 8.72 -10.56
CA GLU A 121 38.07 9.57 -10.72
C GLU A 121 38.41 9.92 -12.19
N ASP A 122 37.66 9.38 -13.18
CA ASP A 122 37.93 9.59 -14.63
C ASP A 122 36.81 10.37 -15.38
N ILE A 123 36.06 11.24 -14.70
CA ILE A 123 35.15 12.23 -15.34
C ILE A 123 35.35 13.61 -14.72
#